data_AF-A0A846CMT8-F1
#
_entry.id   AF-A0A846CMT8-F1
#
_cell.length_a   1.000
_cell.length_b   1.000
_cell.length_c   1.000
_cell.angle_alpha   90.00
_cell.angle_beta   90.00
_cell.angle_gamma   90.00
#
_symmetry.space_group_name_H-M   'P 1'
#
loop_
_entity.id
_entity.type
_entity.pdbx_description
1 polymer ?
#
loop_
_entity_poly.entity_id
_entity_poly.type
_entity_poly.pdbx_seq_one_letter_code
_entity_poly.pdbx_strand_id
1 'polypeptide(L)'
;MRDLVTNLIRNYDSSGRYLDRDAIDSLKSYFETGTARVAVATLINGNAASIVKQASAQLYEEVPELLRPGGNSYTTRRYAACLR
;
A
#
# COMPACT_ATOMS: atom_id res chain seq x y z
N MET A 1 3.70 8.50 10.84
CA MET A 1 3.05 8.25 9.54
C MET A 1 3.38 9.44 8.64
N ARG A 2 3.82 9.24 7.40
CA ARG A 2 4.10 10.33 6.44
C ARG A 2 3.01 10.32 5.39
N ASP A 3 2.15 11.32 5.43
CA ASP A 3 1.14 11.59 4.41
C ASP A 3 1.40 12.97 3.79
N LEU A 4 0.63 13.35 2.77
CA LEU A 4 0.82 14.62 2.09
C LEU A 4 0.66 15.81 3.05
N VAL A 5 -0.31 15.77 3.97
CA VAL A 5 -0.61 16.85 4.91
C VAL A 5 0.54 17.07 5.90
N THR A 6 1.01 16.00 6.54
CA THR A 6 2.12 16.03 7.50
C THR A 6 3.45 16.42 6.84
N ASN A 7 3.69 15.97 5.60
CA ASN A 7 4.86 16.40 4.83
C ASN A 7 4.78 17.89 4.49
N LEU A 8 3.62 18.39 4.06
CA LEU A 8 3.42 19.80 3.75
C LEU A 8 3.63 20.69 4.98
N ILE A 9 2.98 20.37 6.12
CA ILE A 9 3.15 21.10 7.37
C ILE A 9 4.62 21.13 7.78
N ARG A 10 5.31 19.99 7.74
CA ARG A 10 6.73 19.90 8.11
C ARG A 10 7.61 20.81 7.26
N ASN A 11 7.36 20.88 5.96
CA ASN A 11 8.15 21.72 5.05
C ASN A 11 7.97 23.21 5.40
N TYR A 12 6.73 23.64 5.62
CA TYR A 12 6.44 25.04 5.95
C TYR A 12 6.94 25.42 7.35
N ASP A 13 6.78 24.53 8.33
CA ASP A 13 7.32 24.67 9.68
C ASP A 13 8.85 24.81 9.67
N SER A 14 9.56 23.98 8.90
CA SER A 14 11.02 24.07 8.77
C SER A 14 11.52 25.39 8.17
N SER A 15 10.67 26.05 7.37
CA SER A 15 10.95 27.35 6.78
C SER A 15 10.42 28.53 7.60
N GLY A 16 9.69 28.27 8.70
CA GLY A 16 9.03 29.29 9.52
C GLY A 16 7.93 30.07 8.78
N ARG A 17 7.34 29.49 7.74
CA ARG A 17 6.36 30.15 6.87
C ARG A 17 4.94 29.68 7.18
N TYR A 18 3.98 30.58 7.05
CA TYR A 18 2.56 30.22 6.96
C TYR A 18 2.26 29.54 5.61
N LEU A 19 1.20 28.73 5.58
CA LEU A 19 0.72 28.12 4.35
C LEU A 19 0.30 29.21 3.36
N ASP A 20 0.92 29.21 2.20
CA ASP A 20 0.62 30.13 1.10
C ASP A 20 -0.39 29.52 0.13
N ARG A 21 -0.61 30.19 -1.00
CA ARG A 21 -1.57 29.74 -2.02
C ARG A 21 -1.19 28.38 -2.61
N ASP A 22 0.10 28.13 -2.82
CA ASP A 22 0.59 26.88 -3.40
C ASP A 22 0.36 25.71 -2.45
N ALA A 23 0.55 25.93 -1.14
CA ALA A 23 0.20 24.96 -0.11
C ALA A 23 -1.30 24.61 -0.13
N ILE A 24 -2.18 25.62 -0.23
CA ILE A 24 -3.62 25.40 -0.27
C ILE A 24 -4.05 24.68 -1.55
N ASP A 25 -3.48 25.01 -2.70
CA ASP A 25 -3.82 24.38 -3.97
C ASP A 25 -3.33 22.92 -4.00
N SER A 26 -2.18 22.62 -3.40
CA SER A 26 -1.71 21.24 -3.18
C SER A 26 -2.67 20.43 -2.31
N LEU A 27 -3.16 21.02 -1.21
CA LEU A 27 -4.15 20.37 -0.35
C LEU A 27 -5.48 20.13 -1.08
N LYS A 28 -5.96 21.08 -1.88
CA LYS A 28 -7.19 20.90 -2.68
C LYS A 28 -7.06 19.73 -3.64
N SER A 29 -6.00 19.69 -4.43
CA SER A 29 -5.75 18.58 -5.38
C SER A 29 -5.66 17.23 -4.66
N TYR A 30 -5.05 17.20 -3.46
CA TYR A 30 -5.05 16.00 -2.63
C TYR A 30 -6.47 15.62 -2.22
N PHE A 31 -7.30 16.54 -1.71
CA PHE A 31 -8.65 16.20 -1.25
C PHE A 31 -9.62 15.84 -2.38
N GLU A 32 -9.44 16.39 -3.59
CA GLU A 32 -10.21 16.02 -4.78
C GLU A 32 -10.12 14.52 -5.09
N THR A 33 -8.95 13.92 -4.88
CA THR A 33 -8.70 12.49 -5.10
C THR A 33 -9.01 11.61 -3.88
N GLY A 34 -9.47 12.21 -2.77
CA GLY A 34 -9.72 11.52 -1.51
C GLY A 34 -10.81 10.45 -1.59
N THR A 35 -11.93 10.77 -2.24
CA THR A 35 -13.07 9.83 -2.39
C THR A 35 -12.68 8.60 -3.20
N ALA A 36 -11.93 8.77 -4.29
CA ALA A 36 -11.41 7.69 -5.09
C ALA A 36 -10.48 6.75 -4.29
N ARG A 37 -9.58 7.32 -3.47
CA ARG A 37 -8.70 6.52 -2.59
C ARG A 37 -9.47 5.70 -1.56
N VAL A 38 -10.51 6.28 -0.95
CA VAL A 38 -11.38 5.56 -0.01
C VAL A 38 -12.12 4.44 -0.72
N ALA A 39 -12.68 4.68 -1.91
CA ALA A 39 -13.38 3.66 -2.69
C ALA A 39 -12.46 2.48 -3.04
N VAL A 40 -11.23 2.76 -3.47
CA VAL A 40 -10.21 1.71 -3.73
C VAL A 40 -9.87 0.95 -2.45
N ALA A 41 -9.67 1.62 -1.32
CA ALA A 41 -9.40 0.97 -0.06
C ALA A 41 -10.55 0.04 0.37
N THR A 42 -11.81 0.45 0.16
CA THR A 42 -12.98 -0.40 0.42
C THR A 42 -13.01 -1.61 -0.50
N LEU A 43 -12.71 -1.45 -1.79
CA LEU A 43 -12.66 -2.55 -2.76
C LEU A 43 -11.57 -3.57 -2.38
N ILE A 44 -10.37 -3.10 -2.03
CA ILE A 44 -9.27 -3.96 -1.60
C ILE A 44 -9.65 -4.71 -0.34
N ASN A 45 -10.23 -4.00 0.65
CA ASN A 45 -10.62 -4.62 1.92
C ASN A 45 -11.70 -5.71 1.71
N GLY A 46 -12.71 -5.44 0.87
CA GLY A 46 -13.75 -6.40 0.55
C GLY A 46 -13.26 -7.65 -0.21
N ASN A 47 -12.14 -7.55 -0.92
CA ASN A 47 -11.61 -8.61 -1.78
C ASN A 47 -10.24 -9.15 -1.34
N ALA A 48 -9.74 -8.77 -0.16
CA ALA A 48 -8.35 -9.00 0.25
C ALA A 48 -7.93 -10.48 0.14
N ALA A 49 -8.76 -11.40 0.63
CA ALA A 49 -8.47 -12.83 0.57
C ALA A 49 -8.37 -13.36 -0.88
N SER A 50 -9.24 -12.89 -1.78
CA SER A 50 -9.21 -13.28 -3.20
C SER A 50 -7.96 -12.74 -3.89
N ILE A 51 -7.62 -11.47 -3.65
CA ILE A 51 -6.42 -10.81 -4.19
C ILE A 51 -5.16 -11.56 -3.75
N VAL A 52 -5.02 -11.86 -2.45
CA VAL A 52 -3.87 -12.60 -1.91
C VAL A 52 -3.80 -14.01 -2.48
N LYS A 53 -4.93 -14.71 -2.64
CA LYS A 53 -4.98 -16.05 -3.25
C LYS A 53 -4.53 -16.02 -4.71
N GLN A 54 -4.98 -15.05 -5.50
CA GLN A 54 -4.59 -14.91 -6.91
C GLN A 54 -3.10 -14.56 -7.04
N ALA A 55 -2.62 -13.58 -6.27
CA ALA A 55 -1.22 -13.17 -6.31
C ALA A 55 -0.27 -14.30 -5.88
N SER A 56 -0.64 -15.07 -4.85
CA SER A 56 0.16 -16.23 -4.42
C SER A 56 0.17 -17.36 -5.45
N ALA A 57 -0.97 -17.65 -6.09
CA ALA A 57 -1.03 -18.63 -7.17
C ALA A 57 -0.10 -18.25 -8.33
N GLN A 58 -0.13 -16.98 -8.76
CA GLN A 58 0.76 -16.46 -9.80
C GLN A 58 2.23 -16.55 -9.38
N LEU A 59 2.58 -16.14 -8.15
CA LEU A 59 3.95 -16.21 -7.63
C LEU A 59 4.53 -17.62 -7.70
N TYR A 60 3.77 -18.64 -7.32
CA TYR A 60 4.26 -20.03 -7.32
C TYR A 60 4.23 -20.69 -8.70
N GLU A 61 3.46 -20.15 -9.64
CA GLU A 61 3.54 -20.51 -11.05
C GLU A 61 4.81 -19.93 -11.70
N GLU A 62 5.14 -18.67 -11.40
CA GLU A 62 6.34 -18.01 -11.92
C GLU A 62 7.64 -18.53 -11.26
N VAL A 63 7.60 -18.83 -9.96
CA VAL A 63 8.78 -19.27 -9.18
C VAL A 63 8.49 -20.59 -8.45
N PRO A 64 8.43 -21.72 -9.17
CA PRO A 64 8.09 -23.02 -8.61
C PRO A 64 9.14 -23.55 -7.63
N GLU A 65 10.38 -23.04 -7.66
CA GLU A 65 11.47 -23.44 -6.75
C GLU A 65 11.13 -23.17 -5.27
N LEU A 66 10.27 -22.19 -4.99
CA LEU A 66 9.84 -21.88 -3.63
C LEU A 66 9.07 -23.05 -2.98
N LEU A 67 8.40 -23.88 -3.78
CA LEU A 67 7.63 -25.05 -3.33
C LEU A 67 8.40 -26.37 -3.46
N ARG A 68 9.64 -26.36 -3.95
CA ARG A 68 10.46 -27.59 -4.02
C ARG A 68 11.10 -27.89 -2.66
N PRO A 69 11.51 -29.14 -2.37
CA PRO A 69 12.30 -29.44 -1.17
C PRO A 69 13.52 -28.52 -1.06
N GLY A 70 13.67 -27.84 0.08
CA GLY A 70 14.70 -26.81 0.30
C GLY A 70 14.25 -25.37 -0.01
N GLY A 71 13.14 -25.19 -0.75
CA GLY A 71 12.51 -23.91 -1.02
C GLY A 71 11.88 -23.26 0.22
N ASN A 72 11.76 -21.93 0.20
CA ASN A 72 11.29 -21.20 1.38
C ASN A 72 9.82 -21.46 1.71
N SER A 73 8.97 -21.77 0.72
CA SER A 73 7.53 -22.02 0.91
C SER A 73 7.15 -23.51 0.89
N TYR A 74 8.12 -24.43 0.92
CA TYR A 74 7.89 -25.87 0.77
C TYR A 74 6.96 -26.49 1.84
N THR A 75 7.08 -26.04 3.09
CA THR A 75 6.29 -26.60 4.20
C THR A 75 5.04 -25.77 4.45
N THR A 76 3.95 -26.40 4.90
CA THR A 76 2.68 -25.72 5.19
C THR A 76 2.84 -24.53 6.13
N ARG A 77 3.72 -24.64 7.14
CA ARG A 77 4.01 -23.56 8.08
C ARG A 77 4.63 -22.34 7.38
N ARG A 78 5.60 -22.55 6.49
CA ARG A 78 6.26 -21.44 5.79
C ARG A 78 5.40 -20.88 4.66
N TYR A 79 4.63 -21.72 3.98
CA TYR A 79 3.60 -21.29 3.04
C TYR A 79 2.59 -20.36 3.70
N ALA A 80 2.04 -20.74 4.87
CA ALA A 80 1.13 -19.89 5.63
C ALA A 80 1.79 -18.58 6.09
N ALA A 81 3.08 -18.60 6.43
CA ALA A 81 3.83 -17.40 6.79
C ALA A 81 4.04 -16.44 5.61
N CYS A 82 4.12 -16.96 4.37
CA CYS A 82 4.17 -16.15 3.15
C CYS A 82 2.82 -15.50 2.84
N LEU A 83 1.71 -16.19 3.13
CA LEU A 83 0.36 -15.65 2.88
C LEU A 83 -0.13 -14.66 3.94
N ARG A 84 0.50 -14.66 5.12
CA ARG A 84 0.15 -13.81 6.27
C ARG A 84 1.03 -12.56 6.31
#